data_AF-A0A7W6J540-F1
#
_entry.id   AF-A0A7W6J540-F1
#
_cell.length_a   1.000
_cell.length_b   1.000
_cell.length_c   1.000
_cell.angle_alpha   90.00
_cell.angle_beta   90.00
_cell.angle_gamma   90.00
#
_symmetry.space_group_name_H-M   'P 1'
#
loop_
_entity.id
_entity.type
_entity.pdbx_description
1 polymer ?
#
loop_
_entity_poly.entity_id
_entity_poly.type
_entity_poly.pdbx_seq_one_letter_code
_entity_poly.pdbx_strand_id
1 'polypeptide(L)'
;MTYEAPTKILAPDLGIGWQTGFELSVEMSPIAQSANIIRNWNGVAKNLAEEEFRLFAIKINSNADFRPPALANMWPGTVFSLVPPNEVCVIIPVGGTTAVFPRNVHEARALTMAFDDVGHTVSGKTVTLSAPAIVPVRVYARLEYTVMVTEPWSETYQEATADSQWQLSTEELGGLY
;
A
#
# COMPACT_ATOMS: atom_id res chain seq x y z
N MET A 1 -15.59 -24.13 6.92
CA MET A 1 -14.36 -23.67 7.59
C MET A 1 -13.78 -22.60 6.69
N THR A 2 -13.92 -21.33 7.05
CA THR A 2 -13.37 -20.21 6.28
C THR A 2 -11.86 -20.24 6.52
N TYR A 3 -11.10 -20.67 5.51
CA TYR A 3 -9.64 -20.62 5.59
C TYR A 3 -9.23 -19.17 5.40
N GLU A 4 -8.83 -18.50 6.47
CA GLU A 4 -8.24 -17.17 6.39
C GLU A 4 -6.92 -17.27 5.65
N ALA A 5 -6.70 -16.39 4.67
CA ALA A 5 -5.41 -16.30 3.99
C ALA A 5 -4.33 -15.93 5.03
N PRO A 6 -3.10 -16.50 4.94
CA PRO A 6 -2.01 -16.19 5.87
C PRO A 6 -1.49 -14.76 5.77
N THR A 7 -2.06 -13.96 4.86
CA THR A 7 -1.63 -12.60 4.53
C THR A 7 -2.79 -11.62 4.64
N LYS A 8 -2.45 -10.37 4.95
CA LYS A 8 -3.39 -9.25 5.00
C LYS A 8 -3.44 -8.48 3.69
N ILE A 9 -2.58 -8.79 2.72
CA ILE A 9 -2.61 -8.14 1.40
C ILE A 9 -3.97 -8.39 0.74
N LEU A 10 -4.56 -7.35 0.15
CA LEU A 10 -5.78 -7.49 -0.65
C LEU A 10 -5.44 -7.16 -2.09
N ALA A 11 -5.48 -8.18 -2.94
CA ALA A 11 -5.25 -8.07 -4.38
C ALA A 11 -6.10 -9.14 -5.07
N PRO A 12 -7.40 -8.89 -5.31
CA PRO A 12 -8.32 -9.89 -5.84
C PRO A 12 -7.83 -10.52 -7.15
N ASP A 13 -7.24 -9.70 -8.03
CA ASP A 13 -6.72 -10.14 -9.33
C ASP A 13 -5.53 -11.10 -9.22
N LEU A 14 -4.74 -11.04 -8.15
CA LEU A 14 -3.64 -11.98 -7.90
C LEU A 14 -4.15 -13.34 -7.39
N GLY A 15 -5.38 -13.43 -6.89
CA GLY A 15 -5.93 -14.70 -6.38
C GLY A 15 -5.15 -15.27 -5.18
N ILE A 16 -4.55 -14.39 -4.37
CA ILE A 16 -3.81 -14.77 -3.16
C ILE A 16 -4.80 -15.38 -2.14
N GLY A 17 -4.46 -16.54 -1.58
CA GLY A 17 -5.39 -17.34 -0.77
C GLY A 17 -4.68 -18.24 0.25
N TRP A 18 -5.34 -19.29 0.73
CA TRP A 18 -4.77 -20.13 1.79
C TRP A 18 -3.53 -20.95 1.37
N GLN A 19 -3.27 -21.10 0.06
CA GLN A 19 -2.10 -21.79 -0.50
C GLN A 19 -0.99 -20.82 -0.96
N THR A 20 -1.24 -19.52 -0.87
CA THR A 20 -0.43 -18.48 -1.50
C THR A 20 -0.40 -17.25 -0.61
N GLY A 21 0.77 -16.80 -0.18
CA GLY A 21 0.94 -15.76 0.85
C GLY A 21 1.79 -16.18 2.06
N PHE A 22 2.46 -17.32 2.00
CA PHE A 22 3.47 -17.74 2.98
C PHE A 22 4.76 -16.97 2.75
N GLU A 23 5.32 -16.38 3.80
CA GLU A 23 6.52 -15.53 3.70
C GLU A 23 6.40 -14.39 2.67
N LEU A 24 5.19 -13.86 2.51
CA LEU A 24 4.93 -12.77 1.57
C LEU A 24 5.54 -11.47 2.08
N SER A 25 6.29 -10.80 1.22
CA SER A 25 6.90 -9.50 1.48
C SER A 25 6.40 -8.47 0.47
N VAL A 26 6.07 -7.28 0.98
CA VAL A 26 5.69 -6.12 0.18
C VAL A 26 6.68 -5.00 0.44
N GLU A 27 7.41 -4.64 -0.60
CA GLU A 27 8.32 -3.51 -0.60
C GLU A 27 7.68 -2.34 -1.34
N MET A 28 7.73 -1.15 -0.74
CA MET A 28 7.22 0.08 -1.32
C MET A 28 8.31 1.14 -1.32
N SER A 29 8.54 1.75 -2.47
CA SER A 29 9.53 2.82 -2.63
C SER A 29 9.01 3.89 -3.58
N PRO A 30 9.40 5.17 -3.45
CA PRO A 30 9.05 6.19 -4.44
C PRO A 30 9.65 5.86 -5.80
N ILE A 31 8.90 6.04 -6.88
CA ILE A 31 9.44 5.91 -8.25
C ILE A 31 10.47 7.03 -8.43
N ALA A 32 11.69 6.73 -8.90
CA ALA A 32 12.75 7.74 -8.97
C ALA A 32 12.36 8.99 -9.78
N GLN A 33 11.55 8.81 -10.83
CA GLN A 33 11.07 9.87 -11.72
C GLN A 33 9.82 10.60 -11.19
N SER A 34 9.23 10.14 -10.08
CA SER A 34 8.06 10.76 -9.43
C SER A 34 8.38 12.00 -8.60
N ALA A 35 9.65 12.35 -8.46
CA ALA A 35 10.12 13.50 -7.69
C ALA A 35 10.84 14.51 -8.60
N ASN A 36 10.60 15.80 -8.37
CA ASN A 36 11.30 16.88 -9.06
C ASN A 36 12.06 17.73 -8.03
N ILE A 37 13.28 17.30 -7.69
CA ILE A 37 14.10 17.98 -6.68
C ILE A 37 14.90 19.11 -7.34
N ILE A 38 14.54 20.36 -7.01
CA ILE A 38 15.25 21.56 -7.46
C ILE A 38 15.83 22.29 -6.25
N ARG A 39 17.01 22.90 -6.40
CA ARG A 39 17.61 23.73 -5.35
C ARG A 39 17.22 25.20 -5.56
N ASN A 40 16.85 25.88 -4.48
CA ASN A 40 16.65 27.33 -4.54
C ASN A 40 18.00 28.07 -4.62
N TRP A 41 17.94 29.40 -4.73
CA TRP A 41 19.14 30.27 -4.77
C TRP A 41 20.03 30.17 -3.52
N ASN A 42 19.50 29.66 -2.39
CA ASN A 42 20.25 29.36 -1.17
C ASN A 42 20.80 27.92 -1.12
N GLY A 43 20.67 27.14 -2.20
CA GLY A 43 21.09 25.75 -2.26
C GLY A 43 20.18 24.77 -1.52
N VAL A 44 19.02 25.18 -1.00
CA VAL A 44 18.06 24.30 -0.31
C VAL A 44 17.29 23.48 -1.34
N ALA A 45 17.37 22.14 -1.22
CA ALA A 45 16.61 21.22 -2.04
C ALA A 45 15.12 21.28 -1.68
N LYS A 46 14.26 21.40 -2.70
CA LYS A 46 12.79 21.33 -2.59
C LYS A 46 12.26 20.37 -3.63
N ASN A 47 11.30 19.53 -3.24
CA ASN A 47 10.53 18.75 -4.19
C ASN A 47 9.40 19.61 -4.77
N LEU A 48 9.47 19.88 -6.07
CA LEU A 48 8.47 20.63 -6.83
C LEU A 48 7.50 19.71 -7.59
N ALA A 49 7.58 18.40 -7.40
CA ALA A 49 6.57 17.50 -7.94
C ALA A 49 5.23 17.73 -7.22
N GLU A 50 4.17 17.89 -8.02
CA GLU A 50 2.81 17.91 -7.51
C GLU A 50 2.49 16.60 -6.81
N GLU A 51 1.61 16.64 -5.81
CA GLU A 51 1.34 15.49 -4.95
C GLU A 51 0.77 14.28 -5.71
N GLU A 52 0.08 14.55 -6.83
CA GLU A 52 -0.44 13.56 -7.76
C GLU A 52 0.63 12.79 -8.53
N PHE A 53 1.81 13.38 -8.74
CA PHE A 53 2.92 12.72 -9.43
C PHE A 53 3.86 11.96 -8.50
N ARG A 54 3.67 12.03 -7.17
CA ARG A 54 4.53 11.36 -6.17
C ARG A 54 4.16 9.89 -6.02
N LEU A 55 4.39 9.10 -7.07
CA LEU A 55 3.97 7.70 -7.22
C LEU A 55 4.95 6.70 -6.59
N PHE A 56 4.43 5.52 -6.23
CA PHE A 56 5.21 4.44 -5.62
C PHE A 56 5.44 3.25 -6.56
N ALA A 57 6.65 2.70 -6.55
CA ALA A 57 6.94 1.34 -7.00
C ALA A 57 6.60 0.38 -5.87
N ILE A 58 5.83 -0.66 -6.18
CA ILE A 58 5.42 -1.69 -5.23
C ILE A 58 5.87 -3.04 -5.76
N LYS A 59 6.72 -3.70 -4.99
CA LYS A 59 7.25 -5.03 -5.31
C LYS A 59 6.68 -6.04 -4.33
N ILE A 60 6.06 -7.08 -4.87
CA ILE A 60 5.48 -8.18 -4.09
C ILE A 60 6.29 -9.42 -4.38
N ASN A 61 6.72 -10.13 -3.34
CA ASN A 61 7.42 -11.39 -3.49
C ASN A 61 7.00 -12.39 -2.41
N SER A 62 7.23 -13.65 -2.71
CA SER A 62 7.03 -14.77 -1.80
C SER A 62 8.12 -15.80 -2.03
N ASN A 63 8.60 -16.40 -0.95
CA ASN A 63 9.75 -17.31 -0.97
C ASN A 63 9.39 -18.77 -0.65
N ALA A 64 8.16 -19.06 -0.22
CA ALA A 64 7.80 -20.37 0.31
C ALA A 64 6.29 -20.68 0.16
N ASP A 65 5.70 -20.41 -1.00
CA ASP A 65 4.29 -20.72 -1.24
C ASP A 65 4.06 -22.17 -1.66
N PHE A 66 2.94 -22.76 -1.25
CA PHE A 66 2.53 -24.08 -1.76
C PHE A 66 2.13 -24.01 -3.24
N ARG A 67 1.57 -22.87 -3.68
CA ARG A 67 1.15 -22.61 -5.06
C ARG A 67 1.36 -21.14 -5.43
N PRO A 68 1.78 -20.85 -6.68
CA PRO A 68 1.85 -19.47 -7.16
C PRO A 68 0.45 -18.84 -7.24
N PRO A 69 0.36 -17.50 -7.20
CA PRO A 69 -0.87 -16.78 -7.48
C PRO A 69 -1.22 -16.84 -8.98
N ALA A 70 -2.26 -16.13 -9.40
CA ALA A 70 -2.70 -16.03 -10.79
C ALA A 70 -1.75 -15.19 -11.68
N LEU A 71 -0.43 -15.44 -11.60
CA LEU A 71 0.62 -14.72 -12.33
C LEU A 71 0.46 -14.78 -13.85
N ALA A 72 -0.13 -15.85 -14.38
CA ALA A 72 -0.40 -16.01 -15.81
C ALA A 72 -1.26 -14.86 -16.40
N ASN A 73 -2.03 -14.16 -15.57
CA ASN A 73 -2.85 -13.00 -15.97
C ASN A 73 -2.15 -11.64 -15.73
N MET A 74 -0.98 -11.65 -15.12
CA MET A 74 -0.24 -10.45 -14.66
C MET A 74 0.86 -10.06 -15.63
N TRP A 75 0.52 -9.87 -16.90
CA TRP A 75 1.49 -9.42 -17.90
C TRP A 75 1.87 -7.95 -17.67
N PRO A 76 3.08 -7.52 -18.10
CA PRO A 76 3.41 -6.11 -18.14
C PRO A 76 2.32 -5.28 -18.85
N GLY A 77 1.86 -4.22 -18.21
CA GLY A 77 0.71 -3.42 -18.65
C GLY A 77 -0.63 -3.80 -18.02
N THR A 78 -0.74 -4.95 -17.35
CA THR A 78 -1.94 -5.31 -16.58
C THR A 78 -2.11 -4.34 -15.41
N VAL A 79 -3.33 -3.85 -15.22
CA VAL A 79 -3.71 -2.92 -14.15
C VAL A 79 -4.63 -3.63 -13.16
N PHE A 80 -4.40 -3.44 -11.86
CA PHE A 80 -5.22 -4.02 -10.80
C PHE A 80 -5.22 -3.16 -9.52
N SER A 81 -6.14 -3.45 -8.60
CA SER A 81 -6.19 -2.80 -7.28
C SER A 81 -5.42 -3.59 -6.23
N LEU A 82 -4.68 -2.88 -5.40
CA LEU A 82 -3.80 -3.43 -4.37
C LEU A 82 -3.96 -2.65 -3.06
N VAL A 83 -4.23 -3.36 -1.97
CA VAL A 83 -4.14 -2.84 -0.59
C VAL A 83 -3.00 -3.56 0.13
N PRO A 84 -1.81 -2.95 0.23
CA PRO A 84 -0.70 -3.53 0.97
C PRO A 84 -1.03 -3.62 2.47
N PRO A 85 -0.31 -4.49 3.22
CA PRO A 85 -0.49 -4.59 4.67
C PRO A 85 0.08 -3.39 5.43
N ASN A 86 0.93 -2.59 4.78
CA ASN A 86 1.63 -1.46 5.40
C ASN A 86 0.63 -0.35 5.79
N GLU A 87 0.71 0.11 7.03
CA GLU A 87 -0.04 1.26 7.51
C GLU A 87 0.79 2.54 7.38
N VAL A 88 0.16 3.61 6.94
CA VAL A 88 0.73 4.96 7.02
C VAL A 88 0.10 5.72 8.19
N CYS A 89 0.87 6.60 8.82
CA CYS A 89 0.43 7.33 10.01
C CYS A 89 0.34 8.83 9.73
N VAL A 90 -0.80 9.43 10.06
CA VAL A 90 -1.01 10.89 10.09
C VAL A 90 -1.45 11.29 11.51
N ILE A 91 -0.99 12.44 11.99
CA ILE A 91 -1.34 12.94 13.32
C ILE A 91 -2.36 14.06 13.19
N ILE A 92 -3.47 13.95 13.92
CA ILE A 92 -4.44 15.03 14.11
C ILE A 92 -4.04 15.78 15.39
N PRO A 93 -3.71 17.08 15.31
CA PRO A 93 -3.38 17.87 16.48
C PRO A 93 -4.63 18.14 17.33
N VAL A 94 -4.41 18.57 18.59
CA VAL A 94 -5.49 18.98 19.50
C VAL A 94 -6.36 20.07 18.84
N GLY A 95 -7.68 19.92 18.94
CA GLY A 95 -8.67 20.78 18.31
C GLY A 95 -8.96 20.44 16.85
N GLY A 96 -8.13 19.62 16.20
CA GLY A 96 -8.36 19.12 14.84
C GLY A 96 -9.38 17.98 14.79
N THR A 97 -9.95 17.75 13.62
CA THR A 97 -10.96 16.70 13.38
C THR A 97 -10.63 15.79 12.21
N THR A 98 -9.73 16.18 11.30
CA THR A 98 -9.51 15.47 10.04
C THR A 98 -8.06 15.09 9.81
N ALA A 99 -7.85 13.91 9.24
CA ALA A 99 -6.60 13.47 8.64
C ALA A 99 -6.86 13.22 7.15
N VAL A 100 -6.01 13.79 6.30
CA VAL A 100 -6.07 13.60 4.84
C VAL A 100 -4.89 12.74 4.42
N PHE A 101 -5.19 11.66 3.70
CA PHE A 101 -4.21 10.75 3.15
C PHE A 101 -3.99 11.03 1.66
N PRO A 102 -2.82 10.64 1.14
CA PRO A 102 -2.52 10.88 -0.27
C PRO A 102 -3.43 10.07 -1.21
N ARG A 103 -3.90 8.88 -0.79
CA ARG A 103 -4.68 7.89 -1.56
C ARG A 103 -5.96 7.55 -0.81
N ASN A 104 -6.87 6.81 -1.46
CA ASN A 104 -8.09 6.35 -0.82
C ASN A 104 -7.75 5.45 0.37
N VAL A 105 -8.49 5.64 1.46
CA VAL A 105 -8.34 4.87 2.69
C VAL A 105 -9.22 3.63 2.56
N HIS A 106 -8.60 2.46 2.63
CA HIS A 106 -9.32 1.18 2.66
C HIS A 106 -9.84 0.90 4.07
N GLU A 107 -8.94 0.97 5.06
CA GLU A 107 -9.27 0.86 6.48
C GLU A 107 -8.40 1.79 7.30
N ALA A 108 -8.92 2.26 8.43
CA ALA A 108 -8.21 3.14 9.34
C ALA A 108 -8.48 2.80 10.81
N ARG A 109 -7.55 3.20 11.67
CA ARG A 109 -7.64 3.16 13.13
C ARG A 109 -7.17 4.50 13.67
N ALA A 110 -7.97 5.12 14.52
CA ALA A 110 -7.64 6.39 15.14
C ALA A 110 -7.38 6.16 16.63
N LEU A 111 -6.15 6.37 17.07
CA LEU A 111 -5.71 6.03 18.42
C LEU A 111 -5.17 7.27 19.14
N THR A 112 -5.46 7.41 20.43
CA THR A 112 -4.79 8.39 21.28
C THR A 112 -3.31 8.00 21.48
N MET A 113 -2.52 8.90 22.07
CA MET A 113 -1.15 8.58 22.48
C MET A 113 -1.08 7.46 23.53
N ALA A 114 -2.19 7.16 24.22
CA ALA A 114 -2.33 6.05 25.16
C ALA A 114 -2.90 4.77 24.50
N PHE A 115 -3.07 4.76 23.17
CA PHE A 115 -3.66 3.67 22.39
C PHE A 115 -5.14 3.41 22.64
N ASP A 116 -5.87 4.39 23.16
CA ASP A 116 -7.33 4.33 23.25
C ASP A 116 -7.95 4.59 21.87
N ASP A 117 -9.00 3.84 21.53
CA ASP A 117 -9.71 3.98 20.26
C ASP A 117 -10.57 5.26 20.24
N VAL A 118 -10.54 5.96 19.10
CA VAL A 118 -11.29 7.19 18.87
C VAL A 118 -12.25 6.95 17.71
N GLY A 119 -13.54 7.19 17.98
CA GLY A 119 -14.59 7.08 16.96
C GLY A 119 -14.30 7.95 15.74
N HIS A 120 -14.36 7.34 14.55
CA HIS A 120 -14.05 8.01 13.30
C HIS A 120 -14.87 7.45 12.14
N THR A 121 -14.93 8.20 11.05
CA THR A 121 -15.50 7.80 9.77
C THR A 121 -14.48 7.98 8.65
N VAL A 122 -14.58 7.14 7.63
CA VAL A 122 -13.71 7.19 6.45
C VAL A 122 -14.55 7.61 5.25
N SER A 123 -14.05 8.57 4.48
CA SER A 123 -14.64 8.99 3.22
C SER A 123 -13.54 9.29 2.20
N GLY A 124 -13.35 8.39 1.23
CA GLY A 124 -12.33 8.51 0.20
C GLY A 124 -10.94 8.61 0.83
N LYS A 125 -10.27 9.75 0.67
CA LYS A 125 -8.93 10.02 1.22
C LYS A 125 -8.92 10.56 2.65
N THR A 126 -10.08 10.83 3.23
CA THR A 126 -10.18 11.58 4.49
C THR A 126 -10.74 10.71 5.60
N VAL A 127 -10.08 10.78 6.76
CA VAL A 127 -10.58 10.23 8.03
C VAL A 127 -11.05 11.39 8.89
N THR A 128 -12.29 11.32 9.39
CA THR A 128 -12.89 12.36 10.22
C THR A 128 -13.23 11.78 11.60
N LEU A 129 -12.73 12.42 12.65
CA LEU A 129 -13.08 12.07 14.04
C LEU A 129 -14.52 12.50 14.34
N SER A 130 -15.20 11.75 15.22
CA SER A 130 -16.57 12.09 15.64
C SER A 130 -16.66 13.37 16.47
N ALA A 131 -15.56 13.81 17.06
CA ALA A 131 -15.43 15.06 17.80
C ALA A 131 -14.00 15.61 17.68
N PRO A 132 -13.78 16.93 17.93
CA PRO A 132 -12.43 17.49 17.96
C PRO A 132 -11.52 16.78 18.94
N ALA A 133 -10.27 16.57 18.52
CA ALA A 133 -9.26 15.87 19.30
C ALA A 133 -8.94 16.66 20.59
N ILE A 134 -9.17 16.05 21.76
CA ILE A 134 -8.79 16.63 23.06
C ILE A 134 -7.30 16.41 23.40
N VAL A 135 -6.72 15.38 22.79
CA VAL A 135 -5.29 15.03 22.83
C VAL A 135 -4.86 14.69 21.40
N PRO A 136 -3.56 14.73 21.05
CA PRO A 136 -3.12 14.32 19.74
C PRO A 136 -3.56 12.88 19.40
N VAL A 137 -4.14 12.70 18.22
CA VAL A 137 -4.64 11.39 17.73
C VAL A 137 -3.77 10.93 16.57
N ARG A 138 -3.29 9.70 16.63
CA ARG A 138 -2.58 9.03 15.52
C ARG A 138 -3.59 8.25 14.71
N VAL A 139 -3.70 8.58 13.42
CA VAL A 139 -4.53 7.85 12.48
C VAL A 139 -3.62 6.95 11.65
N TYR A 140 -3.73 5.65 11.86
CA TYR A 140 -3.11 4.62 11.05
C TYR A 140 -4.09 4.21 9.97
N ALA A 141 -3.67 4.24 8.70
CA ALA A 141 -4.52 3.87 7.59
C ALA A 141 -3.79 2.95 6.62
N ARG A 142 -4.52 1.95 6.11
CA ARG A 142 -4.11 1.20 4.93
C ARG A 142 -4.75 1.85 3.71
N LEU A 143 -3.91 2.11 2.71
CA LEU A 143 -4.32 2.82 1.52
C LEU A 143 -4.54 1.86 0.37
N GLU A 144 -5.48 2.21 -0.50
CA GLU A 144 -5.73 1.51 -1.75
C GLU A 144 -4.91 2.15 -2.88
N TYR A 145 -4.25 1.30 -3.66
CA TYR A 145 -3.43 1.69 -4.80
C TYR A 145 -3.96 1.03 -6.07
N THR A 146 -4.08 1.81 -7.13
CA THR A 146 -4.21 1.29 -8.49
C THR A 146 -2.80 1.12 -9.03
N VAL A 147 -2.41 -0.09 -9.41
CA VAL A 147 -1.04 -0.39 -9.85
C VAL A 147 -1.05 -1.05 -11.22
N MET A 148 0.04 -0.85 -11.96
CA MET A 148 0.32 -1.50 -13.23
C MET A 148 1.55 -2.41 -13.08
N VAL A 149 1.50 -3.60 -13.66
CA VAL A 149 2.69 -4.46 -13.78
C VAL A 149 3.68 -3.82 -14.75
N THR A 150 4.92 -3.60 -14.30
CA THR A 150 5.93 -2.90 -15.11
C THR A 150 7.03 -3.80 -15.62
N GLU A 151 7.33 -4.88 -14.92
CA GLU A 151 8.36 -5.85 -15.30
C GLU A 151 7.75 -7.25 -15.46
N PRO A 152 8.34 -8.13 -16.29
CA PRO A 152 7.97 -9.54 -16.32
C PRO A 152 8.08 -10.16 -14.91
N TRP A 153 7.05 -10.88 -14.49
CA TRP A 153 7.11 -11.68 -13.27
C TRP A 153 8.02 -12.89 -13.46
N SER A 154 8.50 -13.43 -12.34
CA SER A 154 9.25 -14.67 -12.30
C SER A 154 8.61 -15.65 -11.32
N GLU A 155 8.69 -16.93 -11.65
CA GLU A 155 8.25 -18.03 -10.80
C GLU A 155 9.33 -19.11 -10.82
N THR A 156 9.65 -19.65 -9.65
CA THR A 156 10.55 -20.80 -9.48
C THR A 156 9.85 -21.83 -8.63
N TYR A 157 9.79 -23.08 -9.11
CA TYR A 157 9.20 -24.19 -8.39
C TYR A 157 10.27 -25.23 -8.03
N GLN A 158 10.40 -25.53 -6.74
CA GLN A 158 11.28 -26.57 -6.23
C GLN A 158 10.50 -27.86 -6.02
N GLU A 159 10.60 -28.78 -6.98
CA GLU A 159 9.78 -30.01 -6.98
C GLU A 159 10.02 -30.89 -5.74
N ALA A 160 11.26 -30.95 -5.23
CA ALA A 160 11.63 -31.80 -4.10
C ALA A 160 10.96 -31.38 -2.78
N THR A 161 10.70 -30.10 -2.59
CA THR A 161 10.05 -29.55 -1.38
C THR A 161 8.62 -29.07 -1.62
N ALA A 162 8.17 -29.07 -2.88
CA ALA A 162 6.89 -28.53 -3.33
C ALA A 162 6.71 -27.05 -3.00
N ASP A 163 7.80 -26.27 -3.05
CA ASP A 163 7.80 -24.84 -2.77
C ASP A 163 7.80 -24.02 -4.06
N SER A 164 7.01 -22.96 -4.06
CA SER A 164 6.89 -21.98 -5.12
C SER A 164 7.41 -20.62 -4.63
N GLN A 165 8.31 -20.04 -5.41
CA GLN A 165 8.83 -18.68 -5.21
C GLN A 165 8.39 -17.81 -6.37
N TRP A 166 8.00 -16.58 -6.10
CA TRP A 166 7.60 -15.67 -7.16
C TRP A 166 7.84 -14.21 -6.81
N GLN A 167 7.96 -13.40 -7.86
CA GLN A 167 8.11 -11.96 -7.75
C GLN A 167 7.23 -11.25 -8.78
N LEU A 168 6.59 -10.16 -8.34
CA LEU A 168 5.86 -9.23 -9.19
C LEU A 168 6.31 -7.79 -8.88
N SER A 169 6.74 -7.08 -9.92
CA SER A 169 7.08 -5.65 -9.85
C SER A 169 5.94 -4.82 -10.44
N THR A 170 5.48 -3.83 -9.69
CA THR A 170 4.39 -2.95 -10.11
C THR A 170 4.71 -1.48 -9.80
N GLU A 171 4.06 -0.57 -10.50
CA GLU A 171 4.12 0.86 -10.23
C GLU A 171 2.69 1.41 -10.07
N GLU A 172 2.51 2.32 -9.11
CA GLU A 172 1.26 3.05 -8.91
C GLU A 172 0.92 3.85 -10.17
N LEU A 173 -0.31 3.69 -10.63
CA LEU A 173 -0.91 4.58 -11.62
C LEU A 173 -1.36 5.85 -10.91
N GLY A 174 -0.76 6.98 -11.29
CA GLY A 174 -1.20 8.30 -10.85
C GLY A 174 -2.61 8.65 -11.35
N GLY A 175 -3.12 9.80 -10.89
CA GLY A 175 -4.40 10.34 -11.32
C GLY A 175 -4.51 10.36 -12.85
N LEU A 176 -5.66 9.86 -13.34
CA LEU A 176 -5.97 9.59 -14.74
C LEU A 176 -5.88 10.85 -15.62
N TYR A 177 -5.59 10.60 -16.90
CA TYR A 177 -5.95 11.35 -18.12
C TYR A 177 -6.80 12.63 -17.94
#